data_AF-A0AAD9Y1H6-F1
#
_entry.id   AF-A0AAD9Y1H6-F1
#
_cell.length_a   1.000
_cell.length_b   1.000
_cell.length_c   1.000
_cell.angle_alpha   90.00
_cell.angle_beta   90.00
_cell.angle_gamma   90.00
#
_symmetry.space_group_name_H-M   'P 1'
#
loop_
_entity.id
_entity.type
_entity.pdbx_description
1 polymer ?
#
loop_
_entity_poly.entity_id
_entity_poly.type
_entity_poly.pdbx_seq_one_letter_code
_entity_poly.pdbx_strand_id
1 'polypeptide(L)' 'MSTPTIIKLRCMRCRKEAELTATDDHGDAGMVEIGYNLSYCIQCAKETGHPTVRLPIARPPKHIG' A
#
# COMPACT_ATOMS: atom_id res chain seq x y z
N MET A 1 -22.82 -10.03 12.71
CA MET A 1 -21.43 -9.55 12.58
C MET A 1 -21.05 -9.69 11.12
N SER A 2 -20.75 -8.58 10.44
CA SER A 2 -20.26 -8.59 9.06
C SER A 2 -18.77 -8.96 9.04
N THR A 3 -18.37 -9.87 8.17
CA THR A 3 -16.96 -10.24 7.99
C THR A 3 -16.21 -9.11 7.27
N PRO A 4 -14.97 -8.77 7.70
CA PRO A 4 -14.18 -7.75 7.01
C PRO A 4 -13.73 -8.26 5.63
N THR A 5 -13.85 -7.41 4.61
CA THR A 5 -13.28 -7.66 3.28
C THR A 5 -11.79 -7.34 3.30
N ILE A 6 -10.97 -8.29 2.83
CA ILE A 6 -9.52 -8.14 2.70
C ILE A 6 -9.17 -8.07 1.22
N ILE A 7 -8.42 -7.03 0.85
CA ILE A 7 -7.85 -6.82 -0.48
C ILE A 7 -6.34 -7.10 -0.38
N LYS A 8 -5.84 -7.97 -1.26
CA LYS A 8 -4.40 -8.27 -1.33
C LYS A 8 -3.75 -7.41 -2.40
N LEU A 9 -2.76 -6.65 -2.00
CA LEU A 9 -1.88 -5.90 -2.89
C LEU A 9 -0.61 -6.68 -3.16
N ARG A 10 -0.07 -6.53 -4.37
CA ARG A 10 1.19 -7.13 -4.78
C ARG A 10 2.03 -6.15 -5.56
N CYS A 11 3.28 -6.01 -5.15
CA CYS A 11 4.25 -5.18 -5.84
C CYS A 11 4.57 -5.83 -7.18
N MET A 12 4.25 -5.14 -8.28
CA MET A 12 4.45 -5.66 -9.63
C MET A 12 5.93 -5.80 -10.03
N ARG A 13 6.88 -5.26 -9.24
CA ARG A 13 8.33 -5.38 -9.48
C ARG A 13 8.99 -6.48 -8.64
N CYS A 14 8.85 -6.44 -7.31
CA CYS A 14 9.52 -7.37 -6.40
C CYS A 14 8.62 -8.46 -5.82
N ARG A 15 7.32 -8.48 -6.17
CA ARG A 15 6.30 -9.43 -5.68
C ARG A 15 6.01 -9.37 -4.18
N LYS A 16 6.50 -8.35 -3.45
CA LYS A 16 6.11 -8.09 -2.05
C LYS A 16 4.60 -7.94 -1.94
N GLU A 17 4.00 -8.58 -0.95
CA GLU A 17 2.56 -8.56 -0.71
C GLU A 17 2.22 -7.68 0.49
N ALA A 18 1.01 -7.13 0.49
CA ALA A 18 0.43 -6.42 1.61
C ALA A 18 -1.10 -6.60 1.60
N GLU A 19 -1.74 -6.45 2.75
CA GLU A 19 -3.19 -6.56 2.88
C GLU A 19 -3.79 -5.20 3.23
N LEU A 20 -4.98 -4.94 2.69
CA LEU A 20 -5.81 -3.78 2.99
C LEU A 20 -7.20 -4.26 3.39
N THR A 21 -7.79 -3.58 4.36
CA THR A 21 -9.23 -3.63 4.61
C THR A 21 -9.92 -2.43 3.98
N ALA A 22 -11.25 -2.39 3.99
CA ALA A 22 -12.02 -1.31 3.35
C ALA A 22 -11.72 0.11 3.88
N THR A 23 -11.08 0.23 5.05
CA THR A 23 -10.73 1.52 5.67
C THR A 23 -9.28 1.94 5.44
N ASP A 24 -8.45 1.06 4.91
CA ASP A 24 -7.02 1.30 4.71
C ASP A 24 -6.76 1.88 3.32
N ASP A 25 -5.75 2.75 3.21
CA ASP A 25 -5.22 3.20 1.91
C ASP A 25 -3.92 2.47 1.55
N HIS A 26 -3.47 2.56 0.29
CA HIS A 26 -2.23 1.92 -0.17
C HIS A 26 -1.01 2.30 0.69
N GLY A 27 -0.99 3.52 1.24
CA GLY A 27 0.08 4.00 2.10
C GLY A 27 0.10 3.32 3.46
N ASP A 28 -1.07 3.04 4.04
CA ASP A 28 -1.21 2.26 5.28
C ASP A 28 -0.57 0.86 5.13
N ALA A 29 -0.61 0.28 3.92
CA ALA A 29 0.01 -1.00 3.59
C ALA A 29 1.49 -0.91 3.14
N GLY A 30 2.10 0.28 3.12
CA GLY A 30 3.47 0.48 2.64
C GLY A 30 3.62 0.27 1.12
N MET A 31 2.55 0.55 0.38
CA MET A 31 2.44 0.41 -1.07
C MET A 31 2.14 1.78 -1.71
N VAL A 32 2.45 1.90 -2.99
CA VAL A 32 2.23 3.09 -3.80
C VAL A 32 1.44 2.66 -5.03
N GLU A 33 0.26 3.24 -5.24
CA GLU A 33 -0.49 3.06 -6.48
C GLU A 33 0.24 3.79 -7.61
N ILE A 34 0.65 3.04 -8.63
CA ILE A 34 1.36 3.55 -9.81
C ILE A 34 0.43 3.63 -11.04
N GLY A 35 -0.79 3.12 -10.91
CA GLY A 35 -1.83 3.09 -11.92
C GLY A 35 -3.05 2.31 -11.41
N TYR A 36 -4.12 2.28 -12.18
CA TYR A 36 -5.36 1.60 -11.77
C TYR A 36 -5.12 0.12 -11.45
N ASN A 37 -5.34 -0.26 -10.18
CA ASN A 37 -5.06 -1.61 -9.64
C ASN A 37 -3.60 -2.08 -9.78
N LEU A 38 -2.65 -1.15 -9.96
CA LEU A 38 -1.22 -1.44 -10.05
C LEU A 38 -0.49 -0.78 -8.88
N SER A 39 0.26 -1.57 -8.13
CA SER A 39 1.02 -1.06 -6.99
C SER A 39 2.48 -1.51 -7.00
N TYR A 40 3.34 -0.65 -6.49
CA TYR A 40 4.71 -0.96 -6.09
C TYR A 40 4.86 -0.82 -4.58
N CYS A 41 5.81 -1.54 -3.99
CA CYS A 41 6.25 -1.21 -2.63
C CYS A 41 7.02 0.12 -2.66
N ILE A 42 7.11 0.79 -1.50
CA ILE A 42 7.80 2.08 -1.37
C ILE A 42 9.22 2.06 -1.97
N GLN A 43 9.98 0.98 -1.75
CA GLN A 43 11.34 0.87 -2.29
C GLN A 43 11.35 0.81 -3.82
N CYS A 44 10.54 -0.07 -4.42
CA CYS A 44 10.45 -0.18 -5.88
C CYS A 44 9.94 1.11 -6.53
N ALA A 45 9.00 1.81 -5.89
CA ALA A 45 8.54 3.11 -6.35
C ALA A 45 9.67 4.16 -6.38
N LYS A 46 10.50 4.22 -5.32
CA LYS A 46 11.68 5.11 -5.28
C LYS A 46 12.69 4.77 -6.37
N GLU A 47 13.03 3.49 -6.53
CA GLU A 47 13.98 3.03 -7.56
C GLU A 47 13.55 3.34 -8.99
N THR A 48 12.24 3.41 -9.24
CA THR A 48 11.65 3.63 -10.56
C THR A 48 11.20 5.08 -10.80
N GLY A 49 11.39 5.96 -9.82
CA GLY A 49 11.03 7.38 -9.92
C GLY A 49 9.52 7.65 -9.83
N HIS A 50 8.71 6.72 -9.31
CA HIS A 50 7.31 6.99 -9.07
C HIS A 50 7.12 7.87 -7.82
N PRO A 51 6.30 8.94 -7.90
CA PRO A 51 6.14 9.86 -6.80
C PRO A 51 5.49 9.15 -5.61
N THR A 52 6.23 9.05 -4.50
CA THR A 52 5.71 8.59 -3.19
C THR A 52 4.83 9.64 -2.51
N VAL A 53 4.52 10.74 -3.21
CA VAL A 53 3.95 11.98 -2.68
C VAL A 53 2.43 11.89 -2.45
N ARG A 54 1.79 10.79 -2.87
CA ARG A 54 0.43 10.45 -2.42
C ARG A 54 0.39 9.61 -1.14
N LEU A 55 1.53 9.35 -0.51
CA LEU A 55 1.50 8.88 0.87
C LEU A 55 1.05 10.06 1.74
N PRO A 56 -0.11 9.98 2.44
CA PRO A 56 -0.41 10.96 3.47
C PRO A 56 0.80 10.96 4.41
N ILE A 57 1.43 12.13 4.54
CA ILE A 57 2.58 12.43 5.41
C ILE A 57 2.51 11.54 6.64
N ALA A 58 3.39 10.51 6.68
CA ALA A 58 3.59 9.55 7.75
C ALA A 58 2.53 9.59 8.85
N ARG A 59 1.32 9.03 8.60
CA ARG A 59 0.46 8.68 9.74
C ARG A 59 1.19 7.57 10.50
N PRO A 60 1.34 7.70 11.83
CA PRO A 60 1.96 6.64 12.61
C PRO A 60 1.24 5.32 12.33
N PRO A 61 1.98 4.19 12.19
CA PRO A 61 1.37 2.90 11.92
C PRO A 61 0.30 2.63 12.98
N LYS A 62 -0.95 2.45 12.53
CA LYS A 62 -2.11 2.26 13.41
C LYS A 62 -2.18 0.85 13.99
N HIS A 63 -1.07 0.27 14.43
CA HIS A 63 -1.10 -1.01 15.14
C HIS A 63 0.03 -1.10 16.18
N ILE A 64 -0.29 -0.67 17.41
CA ILE A 64 0.21 -1.29 18.64
C ILE A 64 -1.02 -1.72 19.45
N GLY A 65 -1.31 -3.01 19.43
CA GLY A 65 -2.39 -3.65 20.14
C GLY A 65 -2.18 -5.15 20.10
#